data_AF-A0A2H9PL55-F1
#
_entry.id   AF-A0A2H9PL55-F1
#
_cell.length_a   1.000
_cell.length_b   1.000
_cell.length_c   1.000
_cell.angle_alpha   90.00
_cell.angle_beta   90.00
_cell.angle_gamma   90.00
#
_symmetry.space_group_name_H-M   'P 1'
#
loop_
_entity.id
_entity.type
_entity.pdbx_description
1 polymer ?
#
loop_
_entity_poly.entity_id
_entity_poly.type
_entity_poly.pdbx_seq_one_letter_code
_entity_poly.pdbx_strand_id
1 'polypeptide(L)' 'MKERETGQKKVIFECIKGLHTHPTAEEVYLLVKKEIPEISLATVYRNLNLLSKKNKF' A
#
# COMPACT_ATOMS: atom_id res chain seq x y z
N MET A 1 3.88 -8.54 18.57
CA MET A 1 3.73 -7.08 18.38
C MET A 1 2.47 -6.84 17.56
N LYS A 2 1.41 -6.25 18.13
CA LYS A 2 0.13 -6.01 17.43
C LYS A 2 0.38 -4.94 16.37
N GLU A 3 0.15 -5.25 15.11
CA GLU A 3 0.31 -4.28 14.04
C GLU A 3 -0.79 -3.21 14.17
N ARG A 4 -0.41 -1.94 14.29
CA ARG A 4 -1.38 -0.84 14.31
C ARG A 4 -1.96 -0.69 12.92
N GLU A 5 -3.24 -0.97 12.76
CA GLU A 5 -4.02 -0.64 11.57
C GLU A 5 -4.31 0.88 11.60
N THR A 6 -3.81 1.59 10.60
CA THR A 6 -4.11 3.00 10.39
C THR A 6 -5.06 3.11 9.18
N GLY A 7 -5.88 4.17 9.11
CA GLY A 7 -6.76 4.39 7.95
C GLY A 7 -6.01 4.36 6.62
N GLN A 8 -4.78 4.88 6.60
CA GLN A 8 -3.89 4.84 5.43
C GLN A 8 -3.54 3.41 4.98
N LYS A 9 -3.29 2.49 5.93
CA LYS A 9 -3.01 1.08 5.60
C LYS A 9 -4.20 0.42 4.92
N LYS A 10 -5.42 0.72 5.37
CA LYS A 10 -6.64 0.16 4.79
C LYS A 10 -6.82 0.63 3.34
N VAL A 11 -6.66 1.93 3.08
CA VAL A 11 -6.74 2.49 1.71
C VAL A 11 -5.69 1.88 0.79
N ILE A 12 -4.43 1.77 1.24
CA ILE A 12 -3.36 1.12 0.47
C ILE A 12 -3.72 -0.34 0.17
N PHE A 13 -4.23 -1.07 1.16
CA PHE A 13 -4.60 -2.47 0.99
C PHE A 13 -5.76 -2.67 0.00
N GLU A 14 -6.83 -1.88 0.12
CA GLU A 14 -7.96 -1.94 -0.83
C GLU A 14 -7.52 -1.56 -2.25
N CYS A 15 -6.66 -0.55 -2.38
CA CYS A 15 -6.11 -0.12 -3.67
C CYS A 15 -5.31 -1.25 -4.34
N ILE A 16 -4.49 -1.98 -3.58
CA ILE A 16 -3.69 -3.10 -4.13
C ILE A 16 -4.55 -4.35 -4.35
N LYS A 17 -5.51 -4.64 -3.47
CA LYS A 17 -6.38 -5.82 -3.56
C LYS A 17 -7.25 -5.82 -4.83
N GLY A 18 -7.60 -4.63 -5.33
CA GLY A 18 -8.33 -4.48 -6.60
C GLY A 18 -7.47 -4.59 -7.85
N LEU A 19 -6.14 -4.67 -7.73
CA LEU A 19 -5.23 -4.79 -8.88
C LEU A 19 -5.02 -6.27 -9.22
N HIS A 20 -5.35 -6.64 -10.46
CA HIS A 20 -5.16 -7.98 -11.00
C HIS A 20 -3.78 -8.19 -11.67
N THR A 21 -2.88 -7.21 -11.51
CA THR A 21 -1.54 -7.18 -12.09
C THR A 21 -0.48 -7.07 -11.00
N HIS A 22 0.80 -7.10 -11.36
CA HIS A 22 1.92 -6.82 -10.46
C HIS A 22 2.40 -5.38 -10.64
N PRO A 23 1.72 -4.39 -10.02
CA PRO A 23 2.10 -3.00 -10.16
C PRO A 23 3.47 -2.74 -9.50
N THR A 24 4.21 -1.79 -10.05
CA THR A 24 5.40 -1.24 -9.40
C THR A 24 5.03 -0.40 -8.18
N ALA A 25 5.99 -0.14 -7.30
CA ALA A 25 5.77 0.71 -6.15
C ALA A 25 5.41 2.16 -6.54
N GLU A 26 5.97 2.67 -7.66
CA GLU A 26 5.59 3.97 -8.20
C GLU A 26 4.13 3.98 -8.67
N GLU A 27 3.67 2.93 -9.36
CA GLU A 27 2.28 2.82 -9.81
C GLU A 27 1.30 2.81 -8.63
N VAL A 28 1.58 1.99 -7.61
CA VAL A 28 0.77 1.98 -6.38
C VAL A 28 0.78 3.35 -5.71
N TYR A 29 1.93 4.03 -5.66
CA TYR A 29 2.00 5.38 -5.09
C TYR A 29 1.15 6.39 -5.85
N LEU A 30 1.18 6.38 -7.18
CA LEU A 30 0.36 7.29 -7.99
C LEU A 30 -1.14 7.03 -7.81
N LEU A 31 -1.53 5.76 -7.63
CA LEU A 31 -2.92 5.40 -7.36
C LEU A 31 -3.35 5.84 -5.96
N VAL A 32 -2.57 5.52 -4.93
CA VAL A 32 -2.90 5.86 -3.54
C VAL A 32 -2.84 7.37 -3.29
N LYS A 33 -1.96 8.12 -3.97
CA LYS A 33 -1.85 9.58 -3.82
C LYS A 33 -3.11 10.32 -4.24
N LYS A 34 -3.95 9.74 -5.10
CA LYS A 34 -5.27 10.29 -5.45
C LYS A 34 -6.23 10.28 -4.25
N GLU A 35 -6.12 9.25 -3.41
CA GLU A 35 -6.96 9.06 -2.21
C GLU A 35 -6.34 9.69 -0.95
N ILE A 36 -5.00 9.68 -0.85
CA ILE A 36 -4.23 10.22 0.27
C ILE A 36 -3.15 11.16 -0.27
N PRO A 37 -3.46 12.44 -0.52
CA PRO A 37 -2.53 13.39 -1.13
C PRO A 37 -1.22 13.58 -0.36
N GLU A 38 -1.27 13.41 0.97
CA GLU A 38 -0.12 13.57 1.89
C GLU A 38 0.77 12.32 2.00
N ILE A 39 0.42 11.22 1.30
CA ILE A 39 1.22 10.00 1.40
C ILE A 39 2.59 10.20 0.75
N SER A 40 3.63 9.69 1.41
CA SER A 40 4.97 9.63 0.85
C SER A 40 5.25 8.29 0.17
N LEU A 41 6.10 8.31 -0.85
CA LEU A 41 6.56 7.10 -1.53
C LEU A 41 7.18 6.10 -0.54
N ALA A 42 7.95 6.58 0.45
CA ALA A 42 8.52 5.75 1.52
C ALA A 42 7.44 5.01 2.33
N THR A 43 6.27 5.63 2.55
CA THR A 43 5.15 4.99 3.24
C THR A 43 4.55 3.86 2.41
N VAL A 44 4.47 4.03 1.08
CA VAL A 44 4.00 3.00 0.16
C VAL A 44 4.97 1.81 0.15
N TYR A 45 6.26 2.05 -0.04
CA TYR A 45 7.30 1.01 0.01
C TYR A 45 7.29 0.20 1.31
N ARG A 46 7.19 0.89 2.46
CA ARG A 46 7.13 0.20 3.76
C ARG A 46 5.92 -0.73 3.85
N ASN A 47 4.75 -0.28 3.40
CA ASN A 47 3.53 -1.09 3.43
C ASN A 47 3.59 -2.25 2.43
N LEU A 48 4.08 -2.02 1.21
CA LEU A 48 4.29 -3.09 0.22
C LEU A 48 5.24 -4.17 0.73
N ASN A 49 6.36 -3.78 1.33
CA ASN A 49 7.32 -4.72 1.93
C ASN A 49 6.69 -5.52 3.08
N LEU A 50 5.86 -4.89 3.91
CA LEU A 50 5.12 -5.60 4.96
C LEU A 50 4.09 -6.59 4.40
N LEU A 51 3.38 -6.23 3.32
CA LEU A 51 2.42 -7.13 2.69
C LEU A 51 3.10 -8.31 1.98
N SER A 52 4.23 -8.06 1.30
CA SER A 52 5.05 -9.11 0.68
C SER A 52 5.59 -10.09 1.72
N LYS A 53 6.15 -9.60 2.83
CA LYS A 53 6.63 -10.44 3.95
C LYS A 53 5.53 -11.28 4.59
N LYS A 54 4.26 -10.88 4.46
CA LYS A 54 3.11 -11.60 5.00
C LYS A 54 2.58 -12.70 4.07
N ASN A 55 3.22 -12.97 2.93
CA ASN A 55 2.70 -13.88 1.89
C ASN A 55 1.22 -13.56 1.56
N LYS A 56 0.86 -12.27 1.55
CA LYS A 56 -0.46 -11.82 1.08
C LYS A 56 -0.49 -11.55 -0.42
N PHE A 57 0.58 -11.97 -1.12
CA PHE A 57 0.76 -12.03 -2.56
C PHE A 57 1.54 -13.31 -2.87
#